data_AF-A0A932HC77-F1
#
_entry.id   AF-A0A932HC77-F1
#
_cell.length_a   1.000
_cell.length_b   1.000
_cell.length_c   1.000
_cell.angle_alpha   90.00
_cell.angle_beta   90.00
_cell.angle_gamma   90.00
#
_symmetry.space_group_name_H-M   'P 1'
#
loop_
_entity.id
_entity.type
_entity.pdbx_description
1 polymer ?
#
loop_
_entity_poly.entity_id
_entity_poly.type
_entity_poly.pdbx_seq_one_letter_code
_entity_poly.pdbx_strand_id
1 'polypeptide(L)' 'MKKWSDYIDYWAVDWDFQNDTFMQGWVAYRTRKNRALALASDAHVYERPGRYRVVVKVVDIFGNDTSQAYEVDVK' A
#
# COMPACT_ATOMS: atom_id res chain seq x y z
N MET A 1 6.87 -23.93 5.38
CA MET A 1 7.81 -22.83 5.07
C MET A 1 7.14 -21.52 5.43
N LYS A 2 7.78 -20.66 6.26
CA LYS A 2 7.30 -19.30 6.52
C LYS A 2 7.56 -18.44 5.28
N LYS A 3 6.56 -17.69 4.82
CA LYS A 3 6.71 -16.73 3.72
C LYS A 3 6.92 -15.34 4.31
N TRP A 4 7.63 -14.46 3.60
CA TRP A 4 7.86 -13.08 4.06
C TRP A 4 6.55 -12.35 4.41
N SER A 5 5.47 -12.65 3.67
CA SER A 5 4.15 -12.03 3.87
C SER A 5 3.56 -12.33 5.24
N ASP A 6 3.97 -13.42 5.89
CA ASP A 6 3.47 -13.82 7.22
C ASP A 6 3.90 -12.84 8.32
N TYR A 7 4.88 -11.98 8.04
CA TYR A 7 5.33 -10.90 8.91
C TYR A 7 4.55 -9.60 8.70
N ILE A 8 3.67 -9.52 7.70
CA ILE A 8 2.91 -8.32 7.38
C ILE A 8 1.47 -8.46 7.85
N ASP A 9 1.01 -7.51 8.66
CA ASP A 9 -0.37 -7.47 9.18
C ASP A 9 -1.23 -6.44 8.46
N TYR A 10 -0.65 -5.37 7.94
CA TYR A 10 -1.35 -4.32 7.20
C TYR A 10 -0.46 -3.75 6.10
N TRP A 11 -1.05 -3.36 4.98
CA TRP A 11 -0.42 -2.44 4.03
C TRP A 11 -1.47 -1.63 3.28
N ALA A 12 -1.08 -0.45 2.83
CA ALA A 12 -1.93 0.49 2.14
C ALA A 12 -1.18 1.22 1.04
N VAL A 13 -1.95 1.74 0.09
CA VAL A 13 -1.46 2.54 -1.02
C VAL A 13 -2.17 3.89 -1.01
N ASP A 14 -1.38 4.94 -1.08
CA ASP A 14 -1.79 6.27 -1.51
C ASP A 14 -1.39 6.43 -2.98
N TRP A 15 -2.37 6.61 -3.85
CA TRP A 15 -2.17 6.70 -5.29
C TRP A 15 -1.76 8.09 -5.77
N ASP A 16 -1.94 9.13 -4.94
CA ASP A 16 -1.70 10.51 -5.31
C ASP A 16 -1.20 11.33 -4.11
N PHE A 17 -0.03 10.95 -3.60
CA PHE A 17 0.53 11.56 -2.40
C PHE A 17 1.05 12.99 -2.67
N GLN A 18 0.33 13.97 -2.13
CA GLN A 18 0.61 15.41 -2.31
C GLN A 18 1.64 16.00 -1.31
N ASN A 19 2.56 15.18 -0.77
CA ASN A 19 3.61 15.58 0.18
C ASN A 19 3.15 16.14 1.53
N ASP A 20 1.91 15.88 1.92
CA ASP A 20 1.36 16.33 3.21
C ASP A 20 0.82 15.12 3.99
N THR A 21 -0.46 14.83 3.81
CA THR A 21 -1.15 13.75 4.52
C THR A 21 -1.24 12.51 3.64
N PHE A 22 -0.95 11.33 4.23
CA PHE A 22 -1.16 10.05 3.56
C PHE A 22 -2.67 9.79 3.41
N MET A 23 -3.14 9.77 2.16
CA MET A 23 -4.53 9.55 1.82
C MET A 23 -4.69 8.10 1.33
N GLN A 24 -5.25 7.26 2.19
CA GLN A 24 -5.41 5.84 1.89
C GLN A 24 -6.40 5.64 0.73
N GLY A 25 -5.87 5.35 -0.47
CA GLY A 25 -6.66 5.00 -1.65
C GLY A 25 -7.00 3.52 -1.72
N TRP A 26 -6.16 2.66 -1.14
CA TRP A 26 -6.40 1.21 -1.03
C TRP A 26 -5.74 0.64 0.23
N VAL A 27 -6.30 -0.45 0.78
CA VAL A 27 -5.76 -1.12 1.97
C VAL A 27 -6.05 -2.61 1.99
N ALA A 28 -5.13 -3.39 2.56
CA ALA A 28 -5.39 -4.75 3.02
C ALA A 28 -4.78 -4.99 4.40
N TYR A 29 -5.48 -5.79 5.21
CA TYR A 29 -5.02 -6.16 6.54
C TYR A 29 -5.52 -7.56 6.92
N ARG A 30 -4.78 -8.22 7.80
CA ARG A 30 -5.19 -9.50 8.38
C ARG A 30 -6.15 -9.24 9.53
N THR A 31 -7.12 -10.13 9.70
CA THR A 31 -7.98 -10.17 10.88
C THR A 31 -7.73 -11.42 11.69
N ARG A 32 -8.19 -11.45 12.95
CA ARG A 32 -8.14 -12.66 13.76
C ARG A 32 -8.88 -13.84 13.11
N LYS A 33 -9.97 -13.56 12.38
CA LYS A 33 -10.81 -14.58 11.72
C LYS A 33 -10.27 -14.98 10.34
N ASN A 34 -9.78 -14.01 9.57
CA ASN A 34 -9.20 -14.24 8.25
C ASN A 34 -7.74 -13.80 8.25
N ARG A 35 -6.85 -14.79 8.22
CA ARG A 35 -5.41 -14.55 8.17
C ARG A 35 -4.90 -14.30 6.76
N ALA A 36 -5.69 -14.38 5.69
CA ALA A 36 -5.20 -14.07 4.35
C ALA A 36 -4.89 -12.56 4.22
N LEU A 37 -3.80 -12.24 3.50
CA LEU A 37 -3.44 -10.86 3.14
C LEU A 37 -3.37 -10.79 1.61
N ALA A 38 -4.09 -9.84 1.02
CA ALA A 38 -3.93 -9.55 -0.41
C ALA A 38 -2.51 -9.00 -0.65
N LEU A 39 -1.77 -9.60 -1.58
CA LEU A 39 -0.41 -9.16 -1.95
C LEU A 39 -0.38 -8.30 -3.21
N ALA A 40 -1.55 -8.05 -3.78
CA ALA A 40 -1.78 -7.15 -4.90
C ALA A 40 -2.96 -6.25 -4.54
N SER A 41 -2.88 -4.98 -4.92
CA SER A 41 -3.99 -4.05 -4.82
C SER A 41 -4.98 -4.26 -5.95
N ASP A 42 -6.15 -3.67 -5.82
CA ASP A 42 -7.02 -3.45 -6.98
C ASP A 42 -6.34 -2.49 -7.96
N ALA A 43 -6.72 -2.57 -9.24
CA ALA A 43 -6.20 -1.69 -10.27
C ALA A 43 -6.64 -0.24 -10.00
N HIS A 44 -5.70 0.70 -10.12
CA HIS A 44 -5.97 2.13 -10.07
C HIS A 44 -5.76 2.75 -11.46
N VAL A 45 -6.72 3.55 -11.90
CA VAL A 45 -6.70 4.21 -13.22
C VAL A 45 -6.61 5.71 -13.02
N TYR A 46 -5.60 6.32 -13.64
CA TYR A 46 -5.45 7.78 -13.68
C TYR A 46 -6.17 8.32 -14.92
N GLU A 47 -7.13 9.23 -14.72
CA GLU A 47 -7.89 9.83 -15.82
C GLU A 47 -7.08 10.85 -16.63
N ARG A 48 -6.06 11.44 -16.02
CA ARG A 48 -5.24 12.49 -16.63
C ARG A 48 -3.80 12.01 -16.76
N PRO A 49 -3.13 12.30 -17.90
CA PRO A 49 -1.69 12.18 -17.98
C PRO A 49 -1.01 13.11 -16.97
N GLY A 50 0.12 12.67 -16.44
CA GLY A 50 0.85 13.42 -15.43
C GLY A 50 1.82 12.56 -14.64
N ARG A 51 2.60 13.23 -13.80
CA ARG A 51 3.46 12.57 -12.82
C ARG A 51 2.72 12.45 -11.50
N TYR A 52 2.61 11.22 -11.02
CA TYR A 52 1.99 10.89 -9.75
C TYR A 52 3.02 10.34 -8.78
N ARG A 53 2.84 10.62 -7.50
CA ARG A 53 3.66 10.06 -6.42
C ARG A 53 2.83 9.03 -5.68
N VAL A 54 3.14 7.75 -5.87
CA VAL A 54 2.49 6.64 -5.19
C VAL A 54 3.28 6.31 -3.92
N VAL A 55 2.61 6.24 -2.78
CA VAL A 55 3.23 5.83 -1.51
C VAL A 55 2.62 4.52 -1.04
N VAL A 56 3.48 3.55 -0.75
CA VAL A 56 3.10 2.27 -0.16
C VAL A 56 3.52 2.27 1.29
N LYS A 57 2.57 2.09 2.21
CA LYS A 57 2.82 1.92 3.65
C LYS A 57 2.62 0.46 4.03
N VAL A 58 3.53 -0.09 4.83
CA VAL A 58 3.48 -1.47 5.33
C VAL A 58 3.65 -1.46 6.84
N VAL A 59 2.86 -2.25 7.56
CA VAL A 59 2.96 -2.47 9.00
C VAL A 59 3.14 -3.96 9.27
N ASP A 60 4.18 -4.28 10.03
CA ASP A 60 4.49 -5.65 10.41
C ASP A 60 3.68 -6.13 11.64
N ILE A 61 3.78 -7.43 11.93
CA ILE A 61 3.10 -8.08 13.07
C ILE A 61 3.60 -7.59 14.45
N PHE A 62 4.70 -6.86 14.50
CA PHE A 62 5.23 -6.24 15.72
C PHE A 62 4.76 -4.77 15.88
N GLY A 63 4.05 -4.25 14.88
CA GLY A 63 3.53 -2.88 14.87
C GLY A 63 4.50 -1.84 14.30
N ASN A 64 5.64 -2.25 13.71
CA ASN A 64 6.53 -1.29 13.06
C ASN A 64 5.97 -0.95 11.68
N ASP A 65 5.96 0.34 11.33
CA ASP A 65 5.58 0.80 10.00
C ASP A 65 6.78 1.30 9.17
N THR A 66 6.69 1.09 7.87
CA THR A 66 7.63 1.65 6.88
C THR A 66 6.83 2.13 5.67
N SER A 67 7.34 3.15 4.98
CA SER A 67 6.72 3.68 3.77
C SER A 67 7.74 3.87 2.67
N GLN A 68 7.36 3.55 1.44
CA GLN A 68 8.17 3.73 0.23
C GLN A 68 7.39 4.56 -0.79
N ALA A 69 8.07 5.53 -1.40
CA ALA A 69 7.48 6.41 -2.41
C ALA A 69 8.03 6.08 -3.80
N TYR A 70 7.15 6.10 -4.80
CA TYR A 70 7.45 5.81 -6.19
C TYR A 70 6.87 6.92 -7.06
N GLU A 71 7.65 7.42 -8.01
CA GLU A 71 7.16 8.32 -9.05
C GLU A 71 6.67 7.52 -10.25
N VAL A 72 5.47 7.83 -10.73
CA VAL A 72 4.82 7.16 -11.85
C VAL A 72 4.44 8.21 -12.89
N ASP A 73 4.99 8.10 -14.09
CA ASP A 73 4.60 8.95 -15.22
C ASP A 73 3.50 8.25 -16.04
N VAL A 74 2.28 8.80 -16.01
CA VAL A 74 1.14 8.36 -16.82
C VAL A 74 1.10 9.18 -18.09
N LYS A 75 1.02 8.51 -19.24
CA LYS A 75 1.01 9.12 -20.58
C LYS A 75 -0.39 9.14 -21.18
#